data_AF-A0A8J3W4S1-F1
#
_entry.id   AF-A0A8J3W4S1-F1
#
_cell.length_a   1.000
_cell.length_b   1.000
_cell.length_c   1.000
_cell.angle_alpha   90.00
_cell.angle_beta   90.00
_cell.angle_gamma   90.00
#
_symmetry.space_group_name_H-M   'P 1'
#
loop_
_entity.id
_entity.type
_entity.pdbx_description
1 polymer ?
#
loop_
_entity_poly.entity_id
_entity_poly.type
_entity_poly.pdbx_seq_one_letter_code
_entity_poly.pdbx_strand_id
1 'polypeptide(L)'
;MDRLFDGRIDDREHVLEVFERHIAEVKATIPADRLPVFTVRQGWEPLCAFLGRPVPDEPFPQVNERAAFRRKRPRRQLRLILHGR
;
A
#
# COMPACT_ATOMS: atom_id res chain seq x y z
N MET A 1 -10.10 5.94 10.69
CA MET A 1 -9.41 4.70 11.05
C MET A 1 -10.38 3.74 11.74
N ASP A 2 -11.27 4.24 12.60
CA ASP A 2 -12.22 3.44 13.36
C ASP A 2 -13.17 2.56 12.53
N ARG A 3 -13.50 2.92 11.28
CA ARG A 3 -14.42 2.11 10.44
C ARG A 3 -13.79 0.89 9.75
N LEU A 4 -12.48 0.88 9.51
CA LEU A 4 -11.83 -0.20 8.78
C LEU A 4 -11.26 -1.26 9.72
N PHE A 5 -10.73 -0.80 10.85
CA PHE A 5 -10.09 -1.65 11.86
C PHE A 5 -10.92 -1.69 13.16
N ASP A 6 -12.20 -1.29 13.12
CA ASP A 6 -13.11 -1.30 14.28
C ASP A 6 -12.54 -0.61 15.54
N GLY A 7 -11.71 0.41 15.35
CA GLY A 7 -10.98 1.12 16.42
C GLY A 7 -9.78 0.36 17.00
N ARG A 8 -9.49 -0.86 16.56
CA ARG A 8 -8.43 -1.76 17.06
C ARG A 8 -7.15 -1.69 16.21
N ILE A 9 -6.67 -0.50 15.89
CA ILE A 9 -5.48 -0.34 15.02
C ILE A 9 -4.17 -0.79 15.70
N ASP A 10 -4.13 -0.80 17.03
CA ASP A 10 -2.96 -1.24 17.81
C ASP A 10 -2.93 -2.76 18.02
N ASP A 11 -4.01 -3.46 17.66
CA ASP A 11 -4.08 -4.91 17.67
C ASP A 11 -3.50 -5.46 16.36
N ARG A 12 -2.24 -5.92 16.44
CA ARG A 12 -1.51 -6.42 15.27
C ARG A 12 -2.22 -7.58 14.58
N GLU A 13 -2.79 -8.51 15.32
CA GLU A 13 -3.45 -9.69 14.75
C GLU A 13 -4.69 -9.26 13.98
N HIS A 14 -5.53 -8.44 14.59
CA HIS A 14 -6.71 -7.88 13.94
C HIS A 14 -6.39 -7.12 12.66
N VAL A 15 -5.35 -6.27 12.67
CA VAL A 15 -4.96 -5.49 11.49
C VAL A 15 -4.48 -6.38 10.35
N LEU A 16 -3.75 -7.46 10.66
CA LEU A 16 -3.31 -8.43 9.65
C LEU A 16 -4.50 -9.19 9.06
N GLU A 17 -5.44 -9.64 9.89
CA GLU A 17 -6.65 -10.32 9.44
C GLU A 17 -7.50 -9.44 8.52
N VAL A 18 -7.69 -8.16 8.88
CA VAL A 18 -8.42 -7.19 8.05
C VAL A 18 -7.73 -7.01 6.70
N PHE A 19 -6.39 -6.92 6.70
CA PHE A 19 -5.60 -6.78 5.48
C PHE A 19 -5.71 -8.00 4.56
N GLU A 20 -5.54 -9.21 5.11
CA GLU A 20 -5.63 -10.46 4.36
C GLU A 20 -7.04 -10.69 3.81
N ARG A 21 -8.07 -10.45 4.63
CA ARG A 21 -9.48 -10.53 4.23
C ARG A 21 -9.76 -9.59 3.05
N HIS A 22 -9.31 -8.35 3.12
CA HIS A 22 -9.50 -7.39 2.03
C HIS A 22 -8.84 -7.86 0.72
N ILE A 23 -7.61 -8.41 0.78
CA ILE A 23 -6.94 -8.97 -0.39
C ILE A 23 -7.75 -10.13 -0.98
N ALA A 24 -8.24 -11.03 -0.12
CA ALA A 24 -9.05 -12.17 -0.56
C ALA A 24 -10.35 -11.73 -1.23
N GLU A 25 -11.06 -10.76 -0.63
CA GLU A 25 -12.30 -10.19 -1.18
C GLU A 25 -12.07 -9.57 -2.57
N VAL A 26 -11.02 -8.77 -2.73
CA VAL A 26 -10.67 -8.15 -4.02
C VAL A 26 -10.39 -9.22 -5.08
N LYS A 27 -9.61 -10.25 -4.74
CA LYS A 27 -9.30 -11.37 -5.65
C LYS A 27 -10.51 -12.22 -6.01
N ALA A 28 -11.46 -12.40 -5.08
CA ALA A 28 -12.68 -13.13 -5.34
C ALA A 28 -13.68 -12.36 -6.21
N THR A 29 -13.65 -11.03 -6.13
CA THR A 29 -14.64 -10.15 -6.80
C THR A 29 -14.23 -9.77 -8.22
N ILE A 30 -12.94 -9.56 -8.47
CA ILE A 30 -12.44 -9.08 -9.77
C ILE A 30 -11.89 -10.24 -10.59
N PRO A 31 -12.33 -10.43 -11.85
CA PRO A 31 -11.75 -11.42 -12.76
C PRO A 31 -10.22 -11.29 -12.86
N ALA A 32 -9.51 -12.42 -12.84
CA ALA A 32 -8.04 -12.46 -12.75
C ALA A 32 -7.34 -11.78 -13.93
N ASP A 33 -7.93 -11.83 -15.12
CA ASP A 33 -7.47 -11.13 -16.32
C ASP A 33 -7.56 -9.59 -16.22
N ARG A 34 -8.32 -9.08 -15.25
CA ARG A 34 -8.48 -7.66 -14.95
C ARG A 34 -7.79 -7.22 -13.64
N LEU A 35 -7.13 -8.13 -12.93
CA LEU A 35 -6.50 -7.88 -11.63
C LEU A 35 -5.03 -8.34 -11.61
N PRO A 36 -4.07 -7.44 -11.84
CA PRO A 36 -2.66 -7.78 -11.71
C PRO A 36 -2.29 -7.87 -10.23
N VAL A 37 -1.92 -9.06 -9.76
CA VAL A 37 -1.29 -9.22 -8.43
C VAL A 37 0.20 -8.90 -8.58
N PHE A 38 0.58 -7.70 -8.13
CA PHE A 38 1.89 -7.11 -8.39
C PHE A 38 2.55 -6.61 -7.10
N THR A 39 3.88 -6.77 -7.00
CA THR A 39 4.71 -6.13 -5.99
C THR A 39 5.65 -5.13 -6.64
N VAL A 40 5.80 -3.95 -6.04
CA VAL A 40 6.66 -2.85 -6.54
C VAL A 40 8.12 -3.25 -6.80
N ARG A 41 8.59 -4.35 -6.21
CA ARG A 41 9.93 -4.92 -6.45
C ARG A 41 10.09 -5.52 -7.85
N GLN A 42 8.99 -5.83 -8.52
CA GLN A 42 9.01 -6.42 -9.87
C GLN A 42 9.27 -5.39 -10.98
N GLY A 43 9.19 -4.09 -10.69
CA GLY A 43 9.52 -3.04 -11.67
C GLY A 43 8.52 -2.89 -12.82
N TRP A 44 8.96 -2.31 -13.94
CA TRP A 44 8.10 -1.93 -15.05
C TRP A 44 7.58 -3.11 -15.88
N GLU A 45 8.42 -4.11 -16.15
CA GLU A 45 8.15 -5.14 -17.15
C GLU A 45 6.80 -5.86 -16.96
N PRO A 46 6.50 -6.49 -15.80
CA PRO A 46 5.23 -7.19 -15.64
C PRO A 46 4.02 -6.25 -15.55
N LEU A 47 4.21 -5.01 -15.08
CA LEU A 47 3.14 -4.02 -15.03
C LEU A 47 2.76 -3.53 -16.44
N CYS A 48 3.75 -3.17 -17.25
CA CYS A 48 3.57 -2.73 -18.63
C CYS A 48 3.01 -3.84 -19.51
N ALA A 49 3.46 -5.08 -19.34
CA ALA A 49 2.92 -6.24 -20.04
C ALA A 49 1.43 -6.44 -19.76
N PHE A 50 1.01 -6.36 -18.49
CA PHE A 50 -0.40 -6.45 -18.12
C PHE A 50 -1.24 -5.29 -18.71
N LEU A 51 -0.69 -4.07 -18.70
CA LEU A 51 -1.39 -2.88 -19.20
C LEU A 51 -1.38 -2.73 -20.73
N GLY A 52 -0.65 -3.58 -21.47
CA GLY A 52 -0.46 -3.45 -22.91
C GLY A 52 0.26 -2.15 -23.29
N ARG A 53 1.24 -1.72 -22.50
CA ARG A 53 2.00 -0.48 -22.70
C ARG A 53 3.49 -0.76 -22.90
N PRO A 54 4.23 0.12 -23.63
CA PRO A 54 5.67 0.01 -23.70
C PRO A 54 6.32 0.22 -22.32
N VAL A 55 7.47 -0.42 -22.10
CA VAL A 55 8.31 -0.18 -20.92
C VAL A 55 9.01 1.18 -21.06
N PRO A 56 8.92 2.08 -20.08
CA PRO A 56 9.65 3.36 -20.10
C PRO A 56 11.17 3.15 -20.04
N ASP A 57 11.93 4.04 -20.69
CA ASP A 57 13.40 4.12 -20.57
C ASP A 57 13.80 4.94 -19.33
N GLU A 58 13.26 4.57 -18.17
CA GLU A 58 13.60 5.16 -16.87
C GLU A 58 13.49 4.12 -15.74
N PRO A 59 14.24 4.28 -14.64
CA PRO A 59 14.14 3.38 -13.49
C PRO A 59 12.74 3.40 -12.86
N PHE A 60 12.28 2.24 -12.37
CA PHE A 60 11.01 2.18 -11.63
C PHE A 60 11.07 3.08 -10.38
N PRO A 61 10.06 3.93 -10.14
CA PRO A 61 10.16 4.99 -9.14
C PRO A 61 10.21 4.46 -7.70
N GLN A 62 11.10 5.05 -6.89
CA GLN A 62 11.24 4.75 -5.45
C GLN A 62 11.16 6.02 -4.60
N VAL A 63 9.98 6.63 -4.55
CA VAL A 63 9.81 7.98 -3.97
C VAL A 63 9.26 7.99 -2.54
N ASN A 64 8.62 6.89 -2.10
CA ASN A 64 7.95 6.78 -0.80
C ASN A 64 8.71 5.87 0.19
N GLU A 65 10.03 5.97 0.19
CA GLU A 65 10.85 5.25 1.16
C GLU A 65 10.60 5.80 2.59
N ARG A 66 10.47 4.91 3.57
CA ARG A 66 10.19 5.28 4.97
C ARG A 66 11.19 6.31 5.52
N ALA A 67 12.48 6.17 5.23
CA ALA A 67 13.51 7.10 5.67
C ALA A 67 13.33 8.50 5.04
N ALA A 68 13.10 8.55 3.73
CA ALA A 68 12.83 9.78 2.99
C ALA A 68 11.53 10.47 3.47
N PHE A 69 10.50 9.70 3.78
CA PHE A 69 9.22 10.21 4.29
C PHE A 69 9.37 10.86 5.68
N ARG A 70 10.16 10.25 6.59
CA ARG A 70 10.42 10.82 7.92
C ARG A 70 11.21 12.14 7.83
N ARG A 71 12.09 12.30 6.84
CA ARG A 71 12.89 13.52 6.62
C ARG A 71 12.06 14.72 6.15
N LYS A 72 10.95 14.49 5.44
CA LYS A 72 10.09 15.55 4.86
C LYS A 72 9.01 16.10 5.83
N ARG A 73 8.99 15.69 7.11
CA ARG A 73 8.01 16.19 8.10
C ARG A 73 8.60 17.35 8.92
N PRO A 74 8.31 18.63 8.60
CA PRO A 74 8.54 19.72 9.55
C PRO A 74 7.69 19.49 10.81
N ARG A 75 8.23 19.91 11.97
CA ARG A 75 7.82 19.63 13.37
C ARG A 75 6.33 19.78 13.75
N ARG A 76 5.41 20.11 12.85
CA ARG A 76 3.99 20.32 13.12
C ARG A 76 3.17 19.05 13.37
N GLN A 77 3.70 17.86 13.06
CA GLN A 77 2.99 16.59 13.23
C GLN A 77 3.50 15.72 14.39
N LEU A 78 4.15 16.31 15.40
CA LEU A 78 4.32 15.62 16.69
C LEU A 78 2.99 15.58 17.47
N ARG A 79 2.10 16.55 17.25
CA ARG A 79 0.82 16.67 17.97
C ARG A 79 -0.20 15.57 17.62
N LEU A 80 -0.21 15.06 16.38
CA LEU A 80 -1.17 14.03 15.95
C LEU A 80 -0.75 12.59 16.30
N ILE A 81 0.51 12.37 16.69
CA ILE A 81 1.01 11.06 17.14
C ILE A 81 1.00 10.96 18.68
N LEU A 82 1.02 12.09 19.39
CA LEU A 82 1.02 12.14 20.86
C LEU A 82 -0.35 12.36 21.50
N HIS A 83 -1.43 12.50 20.72
CA HIS A 83 -2.81 12.59 21.23
C HIS A 83 -3.69 11.43 20.71
N GLY A 84 -3.09 10.29 20.37
CA GLY A 84 -3.78 9.02 20.49
C GLY A 84 -4.07 8.83 21.98
N ARG A 85 -5.35 9.00 22.35
CA ARG A 85 -5.86 8.72 23.68
C ARG A 85 -5.71 7.24 24.00
#